data_AF-A0A5J4TK89-F1
#
_entry.id   AF-A0A5J4TK89-F1
#
_cell.length_a   1.000
_cell.length_b   1.000
_cell.length_c   1.000
_cell.angle_alpha   90.00
_cell.angle_beta   90.00
_cell.angle_gamma   90.00
#
_symmetry.space_group_name_H-M   'P 1'
#
loop_
_entity.id
_entity.type
_entity.pdbx_description
1 polymer ?
#
loop_
_entity_poly.entity_id
_entity_poly.type
_entity_poly.pdbx_seq_one_letter_code
_entity_poly.pdbx_strand_id
1 'polypeptide(L)'
;MQQQIQSKIEGNSGGEQFSKITMNSSYGSDGMNQEHFSDIKLCDIHETFRKHLNGRFKSDRKLDDNLYAVEFEQQKFNCKTCLQVAFAVLDCAKY
;
A
#
# COMPACT_ATOMS: atom_id res chain seq x y z
N MET A 1 -13.89 14.88 4.28
CA MET A 1 -14.77 15.23 5.42
C MET A 1 -15.40 16.62 5.28
N GLN A 2 -14.64 17.73 5.18
CA GLN A 2 -15.24 19.07 5.03
C GLN A 2 -16.17 19.22 3.80
N GLN A 3 -15.81 18.63 2.66
CA GLN A 3 -16.66 18.66 1.45
C GLN A 3 -17.98 17.88 1.61
N GLN A 4 -17.98 16.81 2.42
CA GLN A 4 -19.20 16.04 2.71
C GLN A 4 -20.15 16.87 3.58
N ILE A 5 -19.62 17.53 4.62
CA ILE A 5 -20.41 18.41 5.52
C ILE A 5 -21.01 19.56 4.72
N GLN A 6 -20.22 20.18 3.84
CA GLN A 6 -20.69 21.25 2.97
C GLN A 6 -21.81 20.77 2.02
N SER A 7 -21.64 19.60 1.38
CA SER A 7 -22.66 19.01 0.49
C SER A 7 -23.96 18.71 1.22
N LYS A 8 -23.88 18.30 2.50
CA LYS A 8 -25.04 18.01 3.36
C LYS A 8 -25.79 19.28 3.76
N ILE A 9 -25.07 20.38 4.04
CA ILE A 9 -25.64 21.71 4.29
C ILE A 9 -26.32 22.26 3.02
N GLU A 10 -25.74 22.01 1.86
CA GLU A 10 -26.25 22.46 0.55
C GLU A 10 -27.38 21.58 -0.01
N GLY A 11 -27.73 20.47 0.64
CA GLY A 11 -28.75 19.52 0.17
C GLY A 11 -28.35 18.74 -1.09
N ASN A 12 -27.05 18.72 -1.43
CA ASN A 12 -26.53 18.02 -2.60
C ASN A 12 -26.27 16.54 -2.28
N SER A 13 -27.31 15.72 -2.45
CA SER A 13 -27.27 14.27 -2.20
C SER A 13 -26.22 13.54 -3.05
N GLY A 14 -25.97 14.00 -4.28
CA GLY A 14 -24.93 13.44 -5.15
C GLY A 14 -23.52 13.73 -4.65
N GLY A 15 -23.25 14.96 -4.19
CA GLY A 15 -21.97 15.37 -3.62
C GLY A 15 -21.66 14.68 -2.29
N GLU A 16 -22.68 14.45 -1.46
CA GLU A 16 -22.56 13.67 -0.23
C GLU A 16 -22.21 12.20 -0.52
N GLN A 17 -22.92 11.56 -1.46
CA GLN A 17 -22.68 10.17 -1.84
C GLN A 17 -21.30 9.99 -2.49
N PHE A 18 -20.90 10.91 -3.36
CA PHE A 18 -19.58 10.93 -3.98
C PHE A 18 -18.47 11.02 -2.91
N SER A 19 -18.57 11.99 -2.00
CA SER A 19 -17.61 12.19 -0.92
C SER A 19 -17.47 10.95 -0.03
N LYS A 20 -18.59 10.27 0.25
CA LYS A 20 -18.64 9.03 1.04
C LYS A 20 -17.98 7.86 0.32
N ILE A 21 -18.25 7.69 -0.97
CA ILE A 21 -17.61 6.65 -1.79
C ILE A 21 -16.10 6.89 -1.84
N THR A 22 -15.66 8.12 -2.13
CA THR A 22 -14.24 8.46 -2.20
C THR A 22 -13.50 8.14 -0.90
N MET A 23 -14.06 8.49 0.26
CA MET A 23 -13.44 8.20 1.57
C MET A 23 -13.41 6.69 1.89
N ASN A 24 -14.44 5.94 1.50
CA ASN A 24 -14.48 4.49 1.73
C ASN A 24 -13.55 3.74 0.77
N SER A 25 -13.44 4.20 -0.46
CA SER A 25 -12.55 3.64 -1.48
C SER A 25 -11.07 3.86 -1.13
N SER A 26 -10.70 5.01 -0.58
CA SER A 26 -9.31 5.25 -0.14
C SER A 26 -8.89 4.33 1.01
N TYR A 27 -9.80 4.03 1.94
CA TYR A 27 -9.52 3.04 2.99
C TYR A 27 -9.29 1.64 2.41
N GLY A 28 -10.09 1.25 1.41
CA GLY A 28 -9.93 -0.02 0.70
C GLY A 28 -8.61 -0.12 -0.04
N SER A 29 -8.15 0.95 -0.69
CA SER A 29 -6.85 0.98 -1.39
C SER A 29 -5.67 0.97 -0.41
N ASP A 30 -5.75 1.73 0.69
CA ASP A 30 -4.64 1.80 1.66
C ASP A 30 -4.50 0.50 2.47
N GLY A 31 -5.62 -0.17 2.76
CA GLY A 31 -5.64 -1.48 3.44
C GLY A 31 -5.33 -2.66 2.51
N MET A 32 -5.64 -2.53 1.23
CA MET A 32 -5.31 -3.53 0.20
C MET A 32 -4.08 -3.04 -0.56
N ASN A 33 -2.90 -3.28 0.01
CA ASN A 33 -1.62 -3.09 -0.67
C ASN A 33 -1.54 -4.00 -1.92
N GLN A 34 -2.20 -3.58 -3.01
CA GLN A 34 -2.27 -4.28 -4.30
C GLN A 34 -1.09 -3.94 -5.19
N GLU A 35 -0.29 -2.93 -4.85
CA GLU A 35 0.99 -2.71 -5.51
C GLU A 35 1.93 -3.85 -5.11
N HIS A 36 2.02 -4.85 -5.98
CA HIS A 36 3.04 -5.89 -5.93
C HIS A 36 4.40 -5.28 -6.29
N PHE A 37 4.95 -4.46 -5.40
CA PHE A 37 6.29 -3.92 -5.57
C PHE A 37 7.32 -5.03 -5.40
N SER A 38 7.94 -5.45 -6.50
CA SER A 38 9.14 -6.28 -6.40
C SER A 38 10.23 -5.50 -5.67
N ASP A 39 10.71 -6.02 -4.54
CA ASP A 39 11.83 -5.42 -3.80
C ASP A 39 13.11 -5.78 -4.53
N ILE A 40 13.47 -4.96 -5.53
CA ILE A 40 14.66 -5.13 -6.36
C ILE A 40 15.64 -4.00 -6.03
N LYS A 41 16.90 -4.36 -5.76
CA LYS A 41 17.98 -3.40 -5.50
C LYS A 41 19.11 -3.57 -6.50
N LEU A 42 19.65 -2.46 -6.97
CA LEU A 42 20.87 -2.44 -7.75
C LEU A 42 22.07 -2.49 -6.80
N CYS A 43 22.95 -3.47 -7.01
CA CYS A 43 24.10 -3.74 -6.17
C CYS A 43 25.34 -3.98 -7.02
N ASP A 44 26.51 -3.66 -6.47
CA ASP A 44 27.78 -4.09 -7.04
C ASP A 44 28.06 -5.57 -6.76
N ILE A 45 29.17 -6.11 -7.27
CA ILE A 45 29.50 -7.54 -7.10
C ILE A 45 29.70 -7.95 -5.62
N HIS A 46 30.29 -7.07 -4.80
CA HIS A 46 30.59 -7.35 -3.39
C HIS A 46 29.32 -7.28 -2.54
N GLU A 47 28.49 -6.26 -2.79
CA GLU A 47 27.19 -6.13 -2.17
C GLU A 47 26.28 -7.30 -2.53
N THR A 48 26.25 -7.70 -3.81
CA THR A 48 25.44 -8.82 -4.30
C THR A 48 25.78 -10.11 -3.56
N PHE A 49 27.07 -10.43 -3.42
CA PHE A 49 27.51 -11.58 -2.63
C PHE A 49 27.03 -11.51 -1.17
N ARG A 50 27.10 -10.33 -0.55
CA ARG A 50 26.57 -10.13 0.81
C ARG A 50 25.04 -10.25 0.86
N LYS A 51 24.32 -9.83 -0.19
CA LYS A 51 22.86 -9.97 -0.28
C LYS A 51 22.42 -11.41 -0.50
N HIS A 52 23.21 -12.27 -1.14
CA HIS A 52 22.91 -13.70 -1.27
C HIS A 52 22.82 -14.41 0.08
N LEU A 53 23.55 -13.93 1.08
CA LEU A 53 23.48 -14.44 2.45
C LEU A 53 22.26 -13.93 3.24
N ASN A 54 21.46 -13.04 2.66
CA ASN A 54 20.24 -12.55 3.28
C ASN A 54 19.14 -13.62 3.19
N GLY A 55 18.47 -13.94 4.30
CA GLY A 55 17.38 -14.93 4.31
C GLY A 55 16.16 -14.55 3.47
N ARG A 56 16.07 -13.32 2.96
CA ARG A 56 15.05 -12.86 2.00
C ARG A 56 15.52 -12.87 0.55
N PHE A 57 16.74 -13.30 0.27
CA PHE A 57 17.23 -13.35 -1.10
C PHE A 57 16.34 -14.27 -1.94
N LYS A 58 15.92 -13.78 -3.11
CA LYS A 58 15.07 -14.53 -4.03
C LYS A 58 15.81 -14.87 -5.33
N SER A 59 16.35 -13.86 -6.00
CA SER A 59 17.11 -14.03 -7.24
C SER A 59 18.00 -12.84 -7.51
N ASP A 60 18.97 -12.98 -8.41
CA ASP A 60 19.75 -11.87 -8.96
C ASP A 60 19.84 -11.96 -10.48
N ARG A 61 20.07 -10.81 -11.11
CA ARG A 61 20.31 -10.68 -12.55
C ARG A 61 21.49 -9.74 -12.77
N LYS A 62 22.55 -10.25 -13.40
CA LYS A 62 23.66 -9.43 -13.88
C LYS A 62 23.17 -8.48 -14.98
N LEU A 63 23.42 -7.18 -14.81
CA LEU A 63 23.13 -6.14 -15.81
C LEU A 63 24.43 -5.67 -16.49
N ASP A 64 25.53 -5.61 -15.74
CA ASP A 64 26.86 -5.25 -16.21
C ASP A 64 27.95 -5.90 -15.32
N ASP A 65 29.23 -5.70 -15.61
CA ASP A 65 30.36 -6.35 -14.92
C ASP A 65 30.42 -6.08 -13.41
N ASN A 66 29.97 -4.92 -12.97
CA ASN A 66 29.89 -4.57 -11.55
C ASN A 66 28.49 -4.07 -11.15
N LEU A 67 27.43 -4.54 -11.84
CA LEU A 67 26.06 -4.11 -11.56
C LEU A 67 25.09 -5.29 -11.69
N TYR A 68 24.36 -5.53 -10.62
CA TYR A 68 23.40 -6.61 -10.47
C TYR A 68 22.08 -6.06 -9.94
N ALA A 69 20.97 -6.57 -10.47
CA ALA A 69 19.65 -6.39 -9.88
C ALA A 69 19.34 -7.58 -8.98
N VAL A 70 19.28 -7.35 -7.67
CA VAL A 70 19.00 -8.36 -6.65
C VAL A 70 17.56 -8.23 -6.19
N GLU A 71 16.76 -9.28 -6.38
CA GLU A 71 15.37 -9.38 -5.95
C GLU A 71 15.28 -10.06 -4.57
N PHE A 72 14.43 -9.49 -3.71
CA PHE A 72 14.11 -10.05 -2.39
C PHE A 72 12.66 -10.51 -2.30
N GLU A 73 12.42 -11.51 -1.46
CA GLU A 73 11.07 -11.90 -1.07
C GLU A 73 10.38 -10.73 -0.35
N GLN A 74 9.15 -10.45 -0.81
CA GLN A 74 8.29 -9.43 -0.20
C GLN A 74 7.93 -9.84 1.21
N GLN A 75 8.16 -8.93 2.17
CA GLN A 75 7.58 -9.10 3.49
C GLN A 75 6.08 -8.82 3.41
N LYS A 76 5.28 -9.86 3.62
CA LYS A 76 3.84 -9.70 3.85
C LYS A 76 3.65 -9.14 5.24
N PHE A 77 3.43 -7.83 5.34
CA PHE A 77 2.92 -7.23 6.57
C PHE A 77 1.42 -7.49 6.64
N ASN A 78 1.02 -8.45 7.46
CA ASN A 78 -0.39 -8.64 7.77
C ASN A 78 -0.78 -7.59 8.80
N CYS A 79 -1.49 -6.55 8.36
CA CYS A 79 -2.10 -5.59 9.25
C CYS A 79 -3.27 -6.28 9.97
N LYS A 80 -3.04 -6.75 11.21
CA LYS A 80 -4.07 -7.35 12.08
C LYS A 80 -5.02 -6.31 12.70
N THR A 81 -5.15 -5.11 12.13
CA THR A 81 -6.13 -4.17 12.63
C THR A 81 -7.50 -4.82 12.53
N CYS A 82 -8.13 -5.09 13.68
CA CYS A 82 -9.40 -5.79 13.74
C CYS A 82 -10.39 -5.13 12.78
N LEU A 83 -11.13 -5.92 12.02
CA LEU A 83 -12.23 -5.47 11.16
C LEU A 83 -13.17 -4.49 11.88
N GLN A 84 -13.29 -4.59 13.21
CA GLN A 84 -14.03 -3.65 14.05
C GLN A 84 -13.51 -2.20 14.00
N VAL A 85 -12.20 -1.97 13.92
CA VAL A 85 -11.64 -0.61 13.81
C VAL A 85 -11.90 -0.05 12.41
N ALA A 86 -11.75 -0.90 11.38
CA ALA A 86 -12.15 -0.57 10.01
C ALA A 86 -13.63 -0.19 9.93
N PHE A 87 -14.48 -1.00 10.58
CA PHE A 87 -15.92 -0.78 10.63
C PHE A 87 -16.27 0.48 11.41
N ALA A 88 -15.61 0.77 12.54
CA ALA A 88 -15.84 1.98 13.30
C ALA A 88 -15.48 3.25 12.51
N VAL A 89 -14.36 3.25 11.77
CA VAL A 89 -13.99 4.37 10.89
C VAL A 89 -15.01 4.54 9.74
N LEU A 90 -15.48 3.43 9.15
CA LEU A 90 -16.53 3.44 8.12
C LEU A 90 -17.90 3.86 8.67
N ASP A 91 -18.22 3.53 9.91
CA ASP A 91 -19.48 3.88 10.57
C ASP A 91 -19.49 5.35 11.01
N CYS A 92 -18.34 5.89 11.42
CA CYS A 92 -18.15 7.33 11.60
C CYS A 92 -18.38 8.13 10.31
N ALA A 93 -18.18 7.55 9.12
CA ALA A 93 -18.49 8.19 7.84
C ALA A 93 -19.99 8.22 7.51
N LYS A 94 -20.85 7.55 8.30
CA LYS A 94 -22.31 7.62 8.14
C LYS A 94 -22.92 8.87 8.77
N TYR A 95 -22.23 9.52 9.72
CA TYR A 95 -22.74 10.69 10.44
C TYR A 95 -22.19 12.00 9.87
#